data_AF-A0A0Q6RIK2-F1
#
_entry.id   AF-A0A0Q6RIK2-F1
#
_cell.length_a   1.000
_cell.length_b   1.000
_cell.length_c   1.000
_cell.angle_alpha   90.00
_cell.angle_beta   90.00
_cell.angle_gamma   90.00
#
_symmetry.space_group_name_H-M   'P 1'
#
loop_
_entity.id
_entity.type
_entity.pdbx_description
1 polymer ?
#
loop_
_entity_poly.entity_id
_entity_poly.type
_entity_poly.pdbx_seq_one_letter_code
_entity_poly.pdbx_strand_id
1 'polypeptide(L)' 'MDRAGKIQLAKEYIAAKIGDIIEKNYNNGGAALETAGTFTALIEAYRAVEIADEGEKLALSKKSSEDYKRGLQTL' A
#
# COMPACT_ATOMS: atom_id res chain seq x y z
N MET A 1 -4.14 2.03 16.10
CA MET A 1 -3.49 2.17 14.79
C MET A 1 -4.24 3.22 14.00
N ASP A 2 -3.52 4.22 13.50
CA ASP A 2 -4.03 5.30 12.68
C ASP A 2 -4.29 4.85 11.23
N ARG A 3 -4.84 5.73 10.38
CA ARG A 3 -5.16 5.40 8.98
C ARG A 3 -3.91 5.05 8.17
N ALA A 4 -2.81 5.79 8.38
CA ALA A 4 -1.53 5.53 7.73
C ALA A 4 -0.98 4.13 8.08
N GLY A 5 -0.99 3.74 9.36
CA GLY A 5 -0.55 2.40 9.78
C GLY A 5 -1.38 1.27 9.18
N LYS A 6 -2.70 1.48 9.02
CA LYS A 6 -3.59 0.49 8.37
C LYS A 6 -3.27 0.33 6.88
N ILE A 7 -2.98 1.43 6.18
CA ILE A 7 -2.61 1.41 4.76
C ILE A 7 -1.27 0.70 4.56
N GLN A 8 -0.28 1.01 5.41
CA GLN A 8 1.02 0.37 5.37
C GLN A 8 0.93 -1.15 5.59
N LEU A 9 0.18 -1.60 6.60
CA LEU A 9 -0.04 -3.03 6.81
C LEU A 9 -0.78 -3.71 5.65
N ALA A 10 -1.76 -3.05 5.05
CA ALA A 10 -2.43 -3.59 3.86
C ALA A 10 -1.45 -3.76 2.70
N LYS A 11 -0.54 -2.80 2.50
CA LYS A 11 0.50 -2.87 1.46
C LYS A 11 1.43 -4.07 1.66
N GLU A 12 1.93 -4.23 2.88
CA GLU A 12 2.81 -5.34 3.27
C GLU A 12 2.14 -6.70 3.11
N TYR A 13 0.88 -6.82 3.54
CA TYR A 13 0.11 -8.04 3.41
C TYR A 13 -0.09 -8.45 1.94
N ILE A 14 -0.47 -7.51 1.06
CA ILE A 14 -0.68 -7.79 -0.37
C ILE A 14 0.65 -8.15 -1.03
N ALA A 15 1.73 -7.44 -0.72
CA ALA A 15 3.07 -7.74 -1.24
C ALA A 15 3.53 -9.15 -0.85
N ALA A 16 3.32 -9.54 0.42
CA ALA A 16 3.64 -10.89 0.88
C ALA A 16 2.84 -11.95 0.11
N LYS A 17 1.53 -11.74 -0.11
CA LYS A 17 0.71 -12.67 -0.90
C LYS A 17 1.16 -12.80 -2.34
N ILE A 18 1.56 -11.70 -2.97
CA ILE A 18 2.14 -11.74 -4.33
C ILE A 18 3.44 -12.55 -4.31
N GLY A 19 4.32 -12.31 -3.33
CA GLY A 19 5.56 -13.07 -3.13
C GLY A 19 5.32 -14.57 -2.97
N ASP A 20 4.38 -14.96 -2.09
CA ASP A 20 3.98 -16.36 -1.88
C ASP A 20 3.58 -17.04 -3.19
N ILE A 21 2.81 -16.35 -4.05
CA ILE A 21 2.37 -16.89 -5.34
C ILE A 21 3.54 -17.05 -6.31
N ILE A 22 4.47 -16.08 -6.33
CA ILE A 22 5.67 -16.15 -7.18
C ILE A 22 6.55 -17.32 -6.75
N GLU A 23 6.83 -17.45 -5.45
CA GLU A 23 7.64 -18.54 -4.90
C GLU A 23 7.01 -19.91 -5.16
N LYS A 24 5.70 -20.05 -4.93
CA LYS A 24 4.98 -21.29 -5.24
C LYS A 24 5.06 -21.64 -6.72
N ASN A 25 4.87 -20.66 -7.61
CA ASN A 25 4.97 -20.89 -9.05
C ASN A 25 6.39 -21.30 -9.47
N TYR A 26 7.42 -20.68 -8.88
CA TYR A 26 8.81 -21.03 -9.15
C TYR A 26 9.14 -22.45 -8.66
N ASN A 27 8.80 -22.77 -7.41
CA ASN A 27 9.14 -24.05 -6.78
C ASN A 27 8.36 -25.24 -7.36
N ASN A 28 7.11 -25.04 -7.77
CA ASN A 28 6.25 -26.09 -8.30
C ASN A 28 6.29 -26.19 -9.84
N GLY A 29 7.31 -25.62 -10.50
CA GLY A 29 7.49 -25.72 -11.95
C GLY A 29 6.34 -25.09 -12.77
N GLY A 30 5.71 -24.04 -12.25
CA GLY A 30 4.61 -23.32 -12.90
C GLY A 30 3.21 -23.90 -12.68
N ALA A 31 3.06 -24.90 -11.80
CA ALA A 31 1.78 -25.60 -11.58
C ALA A 31 1.00 -25.17 -10.33
N ALA A 32 1.37 -24.05 -9.66
CA ALA A 32 0.61 -23.57 -8.51
C ALA A 32 -0.75 -23.05 -8.99
N LEU A 33 -1.80 -23.85 -8.77
CA LEU A 33 -3.18 -23.53 -9.15
C LEU A 33 -3.78 -22.54 -8.15
N GLU A 34 -3.49 -21.26 -8.34
CA GLU A 34 -4.36 -20.19 -7.82
C GLU A 34 -5.61 -20.08 -8.70
N THR A 35 -6.71 -19.58 -8.13
CA THR A 35 -7.90 -19.29 -8.94
C THR A 35 -7.56 -18.27 -10.03
N ALA A 36 -8.05 -18.49 -11.25
CA ALA A 36 -7.84 -17.56 -12.35
C ALA A 36 -8.27 -16.14 -11.93
N GLY A 37 -7.39 -15.16 -12.12
CA GLY A 37 -7.62 -13.77 -11.73
C GLY A 37 -7.14 -13.38 -10.32
N THR A 38 -6.79 -14.33 -9.44
CA THR A 38 -6.27 -14.03 -8.08
C THR A 38 -5.04 -13.12 -8.14
N PHE A 39 -4.07 -13.44 -9.01
CA PHE A 39 -2.86 -12.64 -9.15
C PHE A 39 -3.17 -11.21 -9.65
N THR A 40 -4.05 -11.08 -10.65
CA THR A 40 -4.49 -9.78 -11.17
C THR A 40 -5.18 -8.95 -10.09
N ALA A 41 -6.09 -9.55 -9.33
CA ALA A 41 -6.78 -8.86 -8.24
C ALA A 41 -5.81 -8.36 -7.15
N LEU A 42 -4.77 -9.13 -6.84
CA LEU A 42 -3.72 -8.69 -5.90
C LEU A 42 -2.91 -7.52 -6.44
N ILE A 43 -2.58 -7.50 -7.73
CA ILE A 43 -1.89 -6.36 -8.36
C ILE A 43 -2.76 -5.10 -8.35
N GLU A 44 -4.05 -5.23 -8.65
CA GLU A 44 -5.01 -4.12 -8.60
C GLU A 44 -5.18 -3.59 -7.18
N ALA A 45 -5.30 -4.49 -6.19
CA ALA A 45 -5.37 -4.13 -4.79
C ALA A 45 -4.09 -3.42 -4.33
N TYR A 46 -2.92 -3.90 -4.74
CA TYR A 46 -1.64 -3.27 -4.41
C TYR A 46 -1.60 -1.83 -4.95
N ARG A 47 -1.96 -1.62 -6.22
CA ARG A 47 -2.02 -0.27 -6.83
C ARG A 47 -3.01 0.65 -6.10
N ALA A 48 -4.19 0.15 -5.74
CA ALA A 48 -5.17 0.95 -4.99
C ALA A 48 -4.63 1.39 -3.62
N VAL A 49 -3.86 0.52 -2.95
CA VAL A 49 -3.20 0.85 -1.68
C VAL A 49 -2.08 1.88 -1.88
N GLU A 50 -1.30 1.80 -2.96
CA GLU A 50 -0.28 2.83 -3.25
C GLU A 50 -0.89 4.22 -3.47
N ILE A 51 -2.01 4.30 -4.20
CA ILE A 51 -2.75 5.56 -4.38
C ILE A 51 -3.22 6.11 -3.02
N ALA A 52 -3.71 5.24 -2.13
CA ALA A 52 -4.15 5.65 -0.81
C ALA A 52 -2.98 6.14 0.08
N ASP A 53 -1.83 5.47 0.02
CA ASP A 53 -0.60 5.83 0.74
C ASP A 53 -0.07 7.20 0.28
N GLU A 54 -0.01 7.43 -1.03
CA GLU A 54 0.37 8.73 -1.60
C GLU A 54 -0.59 9.84 -1.15
N GLY A 55 -1.90 9.57 -1.14
CA GLY A 55 -2.92 10.51 -0.66
C GLY A 55 -2.72 10.89 0.81
N GLU A 56 -2.37 9.93 1.67
CA GLU A 56 -2.06 10.20 3.08
C GLU A 56 -0.80 11.04 3.26
N LYS A 57 0.28 10.70 2.55
CA LYS A 57 1.53 11.46 2.60
C LYS A 57 1.32 12.92 2.17
N LEU A 58 0.52 13.13 1.12
CA LEU A 58 0.15 14.47 0.66
C LEU A 58 -0.68 15.23 1.70
N ALA A 59 -1.64 14.56 2.36
CA ALA A 59 -2.46 15.18 3.41
C ALA A 59 -1.61 15.60 4.62
N LEU A 60 -0.68 14.74 5.06
CA LEU A 60 0.25 15.03 6.14
C LEU A 60 1.17 16.21 5.81
N SER A 61 1.71 16.24 4.59
CA SER A 61 2.54 17.36 4.10
C SER A 61 1.78 18.69 4.09
N LYS A 62 0.54 18.71 3.60
CA LYS A 62 -0.32 19.91 3.61
C LYS A 62 -0.59 20.41 5.02
N LYS A 63 -0.96 19.52 5.93
CA LYS A 63 -1.21 19.87 7.33
C LYS A 63 0.04 20.47 7.99
N SER A 64 1.20 19.85 7.77
CA SER A 64 2.47 20.37 8.29
C SER A 64 2.81 21.76 7.75
N SER A 65 2.50 22.03 6.47
CA SER A 65 2.71 23.35 5.85
C SER A 65 1.79 24.42 6.44
N GLU A 66 0.53 24.08 6.70
CA GLU A 66 -0.46 24.98 7.31
C GLU A 66 -0.11 25.32 8.76
N ASP A 67 0.28 24.31 9.55
CA ASP A 67 0.69 24.51 10.95
C ASP A 67 1.93 25.43 11.03
N TYR A 68 2.91 25.26 10.14
CA TYR A 68 4.07 26.14 10.04
C TYR A 68 3.68 27.59 9.72
N LYS A 69 2.80 27.81 8.72
CA LYS A 69 2.33 29.15 8.35
C LYS A 69 1.60 29.85 9.50
N ARG A 70 0.80 29.10 10.27
CA ARG A 70 0.07 29.65 11.43
C ARG A 70 1.02 30.08 12.56
N GLY A 71 2.08 29.32 12.80
CA GLY A 71 3.11 29.67 13.78
C GLY A 71 3.84 30.98 13.44
N LEU A 72 4.07 31.26 12.16
CA LEU A 72 4.68 32.51 11.71
C LEU A 72 3.77 33.74 11.84
N GLN A 73 2.45 33.56 11.82
CA GLN A 73 1.48 34.66 11.94
C GLN A 73 1.18 35.06 13.39
N THR A 74 1.65 34.27 14.36
CA THR A 74 1.39 34.46 15.80
C THR A 74 2.62 34.93 16.57
N LEU A 75 3.73 35.20 15.88
CA LEU A 75 4.96 35.86 16.35
C LEU A 75 4.96 37.34 15.95
#